data_AF-A0A452XNI1-F1
#
_entry.id   AF-A0A452XNI1-F1
#
_cell.length_a   1.000
_cell.length_b   1.000
_cell.length_c   1.000
_cell.angle_alpha   90.00
_cell.angle_beta   90.00
_cell.angle_gamma   90.00
#
_symmetry.space_group_name_H-M   'P 1'
#
loop_
_entity.id
_entity.type
_entity.pdbx_description
1 polymer ?
#
loop_
_entity_poly.entity_id
_entity_poly.type
_entity_poly.pdbx_seq_one_letter_code
_entity_poly.pdbx_strand_id
1 'polypeptide(L)'
;MMFYEGMLYIIDRSNNLLGINVGEDNDNGKLRVSRIERLLDGAPCGFKYFRGCLSYFDSYLVESHGALLLVRREIFYIRDNDMIGATKPAVGIEFEVSQSDFQSRSWVKVSSVGDDQALFISKGSSRFVDVSRYKLNGNCIYFLDDGSCDWFWKDAPSSCAVYDMRDGNCFFIPLPTVRSKDVKMLAAWLFPQS
;
A
#
# COMPACT_ATOMS: atom_id res chain seq x y z
N MET A 1 6.83 5.87 0.50
CA MET A 1 7.94 6.60 1.15
C MET A 1 7.53 6.90 2.58
N MET A 2 8.45 6.81 3.53
CA MET A 2 8.17 7.00 4.95
C MET A 2 9.40 7.59 5.64
N PHE A 3 9.18 8.52 6.57
CA PHE A 3 10.25 9.00 7.45
C PHE A 3 10.10 8.34 8.82
N TYR A 4 11.13 7.61 9.25
CA TYR A 4 11.13 6.84 10.48
C TYR A 4 12.56 6.82 11.06
N GLU A 5 12.71 6.96 12.38
CA GLU A 5 14.02 6.99 13.06
C GLU A 5 15.08 7.92 12.42
N GLY A 6 14.66 9.08 11.90
CA GLY A 6 15.59 10.04 11.29
C GLY A 6 16.04 9.68 9.87
N MET A 7 15.58 8.56 9.32
CA MET A 7 15.90 8.10 7.97
C MET A 7 14.65 8.14 7.07
N LEU A 8 14.87 8.45 5.79
CA LEU A 8 13.83 8.38 4.78
C LEU A 8 13.88 7.02 4.09
N TYR A 9 12.85 6.22 4.26
CA TYR A 9 12.71 4.92 3.62
C TYR A 9 11.85 5.00 2.37
N ILE A 10 12.34 4.39 1.28
CA ILE A 10 11.60 4.25 0.02
C ILE A 10 11.62 2.80 -0.44
N ILE A 11 10.58 2.41 -1.16
CA ILE A 11 10.51 1.13 -1.88
C ILE A 11 10.72 1.45 -3.36
N ASP A 12 11.62 0.72 -4.03
CA ASP A 12 11.80 0.85 -5.47
C ASP A 12 10.84 -0.07 -6.27
N ARG A 13 10.93 -0.04 -7.61
CA ARG A 13 10.06 -0.86 -8.47
C ARG A 13 10.24 -2.37 -8.30
N SER A 14 11.36 -2.80 -7.72
CA SER A 14 11.66 -4.19 -7.44
C SER A 14 11.36 -4.57 -5.99
N ASN A 15 10.65 -3.71 -5.24
CA ASN A 15 10.37 -3.87 -3.82
C ASN A 15 11.60 -3.87 -2.90
N ASN A 16 12.76 -3.37 -3.35
CA ASN A 16 13.91 -3.21 -2.48
C ASN A 16 13.64 -2.07 -1.48
N LEU A 17 14.03 -2.25 -0.22
CA LEU A 17 14.01 -1.16 0.76
C LEU A 17 15.29 -0.34 0.61
N LEU A 18 15.15 0.96 0.32
CA LEU A 18 16.26 1.89 0.32
C LEU A 18 16.13 2.84 1.50
N GLY A 19 17.20 2.95 2.28
CA GLY A 19 17.36 3.98 3.31
C GLY A 19 18.11 5.17 2.71
N ILE A 20 17.53 6.36 2.87
CA ILE A 20 18.12 7.62 2.44
C ILE A 20 18.46 8.42 3.69
N ASN A 21 19.76 8.61 3.89
CA ASN A 21 20.28 9.51 4.91
C ASN A 21 20.27 10.93 4.36
N VAL A 22 19.60 11.82 5.08
CA VAL A 22 19.56 13.24 4.78
C VAL A 22 20.37 13.95 5.85
N GLY A 23 21.46 14.61 5.43
CA GLY A 23 22.29 15.43 6.30
C GLY A 23 22.08 16.91 5.99
N GLU A 24 22.47 17.76 6.92
CA GLU A 24 22.51 19.20 6.72
C GLU A 24 23.91 19.62 6.27
N ASP A 25 23.99 20.45 5.23
CA ASP A 25 25.24 21.02 4.76
C ASP A 25 25.69 22.13 5.71
N ASN A 26 26.86 21.94 6.34
CA ASN A 26 27.40 22.85 7.35
C ASN A 26 27.59 24.29 6.83
N ASP A 27 27.74 24.47 5.52
CA ASP A 27 28.04 25.78 4.93
C ASP A 27 26.78 26.63 4.68
N ASN A 28 25.61 26.00 4.51
CA ASN A 28 24.41 26.71 4.06
C ASN A 28 23.09 26.24 4.69
N GLY A 29 23.12 25.25 5.58
CA GLY A 29 21.95 24.72 6.27
C GLY A 29 20.97 23.96 5.36
N LYS A 30 21.33 23.65 4.11
CA LYS A 30 20.44 22.91 3.20
C LYS A 30 20.52 21.43 3.47
N LEU A 31 19.36 20.79 3.47
CA LEU A 31 19.26 19.34 3.48
C LEU A 31 19.82 18.76 2.18
N ARG A 32 20.77 17.83 2.29
CA ARG A 32 21.35 17.08 1.17
C ARG A 32 21.27 15.59 1.48
N VAL A 33 21.00 14.81 0.44
CA VAL A 33 21.12 13.35 0.54
C VAL A 33 22.59 13.02 0.67
N SER A 34 22.99 12.48 1.83
CA SER A 34 24.38 12.10 2.11
C SER A 34 24.68 10.69 1.61
N ARG A 35 23.71 9.78 1.75
CA ARG A 35 23.86 8.38 1.34
C ARG A 35 22.51 7.76 1.00
N ILE A 36 22.51 6.90 -0.03
CA ILE A 36 21.39 6.02 -0.36
C ILE A 36 21.91 4.58 -0.25
N GLU A 37 21.26 3.77 0.57
CA GLU A 37 21.67 2.40 0.82
C GLU A 37 20.51 1.45 0.57
N ARG A 38 20.79 0.32 -0.08
CA ARG A 38 19.82 -0.78 -0.13
C ARG A 38 19.93 -1.58 1.16
N LEU A 39 18.87 -1.56 1.95
CA LEU A 39 18.81 -2.23 3.24
C LEU A 39 18.30 -3.67 3.06
N LEU A 40 17.20 -3.84 2.33
CA LEU A 40 16.59 -5.14 2.04
C LEU A 40 16.47 -5.33 0.53
N ASP A 41 16.68 -6.57 0.09
CA ASP A 41 16.34 -6.98 -1.27
C ASP A 41 14.83 -7.27 -1.37
N GLY A 42 14.27 -7.04 -2.56
CA GLY A 42 12.86 -7.22 -2.83
C GLY A 42 12.34 -8.62 -2.54
N ALA A 43 11.11 -8.69 -2.04
CA ALA A 43 10.45 -9.97 -1.79
C ALA A 43 10.30 -10.74 -3.12
N PRO A 44 10.61 -12.04 -3.17
CA PRO A 44 10.37 -12.86 -4.35
C PRO A 44 8.88 -12.80 -4.73
N CYS A 45 8.56 -12.15 -5.84
CA CYS A 45 7.20 -12.05 -6.32
C CYS A 45 6.82 -13.31 -7.12
N GLY A 46 5.98 -14.15 -6.53
CA GLY A 46 5.30 -15.22 -7.28
C GLY A 46 4.23 -14.59 -8.18
N PHE A 47 4.56 -14.30 -9.44
CA PHE A 47 3.55 -13.93 -10.42
C PHE A 47 2.54 -15.10 -10.55
N LYS A 48 1.31 -14.89 -10.09
CA LYS A 48 0.23 -15.84 -10.31
C LYS A 48 -0.25 -15.70 -11.75
N TYR A 49 0.38 -16.43 -12.66
CA TYR A 49 -0.08 -16.52 -14.05
C TYR A 49 -1.33 -17.40 -14.13
N PHE A 50 -2.50 -16.79 -14.04
CA PHE A 50 -3.74 -17.43 -14.46
C PHE A 50 -3.90 -17.27 -15.97
N ARG A 51 -4.21 -18.36 -16.68
CA ARG A 51 -4.30 -18.38 -18.15
C ARG A 51 -5.31 -17.33 -18.66
N GLY A 52 -4.83 -16.30 -19.35
CA GLY A 52 -5.66 -15.19 -19.89
C GLY A 52 -5.87 -14.01 -18.93
N CYS A 53 -5.43 -14.11 -17.68
CA CYS A 53 -5.48 -13.03 -16.70
C CYS A 53 -4.14 -12.29 -16.65
N LEU A 54 -4.19 -10.97 -16.53
CA LEU A 54 -3.03 -10.13 -16.20
C LEU A 54 -3.18 -9.64 -14.76
N SER A 55 -2.06 -9.23 -14.15
CA SER A 55 -2.07 -8.58 -12.85
C SER A 55 -1.35 -7.24 -12.88
N TYR A 56 -1.86 -6.32 -12.07
CA TYR A 56 -1.22 -5.05 -11.74
C TYR A 56 -0.88 -5.07 -10.27
N PHE A 57 0.30 -4.56 -9.89
CA PHE A 57 0.71 -4.50 -8.49
C PHE A 57 1.18 -3.11 -8.08
N ASP A 58 0.86 -2.77 -6.83
CA ASP A 58 1.37 -1.61 -6.12
C ASP A 58 1.96 -2.06 -4.78
N SER A 59 2.89 -1.29 -4.25
CA SER A 59 3.53 -1.55 -2.97
C SER A 59 3.47 -0.32 -2.08
N TYR A 60 3.16 -0.55 -0.82
CA TYR A 60 3.05 0.47 0.23
C TYR A 60 4.00 0.13 1.37
N LEU A 61 4.58 1.16 1.97
CA LEU A 61 5.44 1.02 3.15
C LEU A 61 4.65 1.51 4.36
N VAL A 62 4.58 0.70 5.41
CA VAL A 62 3.93 1.04 6.67
C VAL A 62 4.90 0.77 7.82
N GLU A 63 4.94 1.61 8.83
CA GLU A 63 5.63 1.30 10.08
C GLU A 63 4.58 0.81 11.09
N SER A 64 4.92 -0.26 11.80
CA SER A 64 4.13 -0.82 12.88
C SER A 64 5.05 -1.32 13.99
N HIS A 65 4.93 -0.75 15.19
CA HIS A 65 5.66 -1.15 16.39
C HIS A 65 7.18 -1.28 16.21
N GLY A 66 7.78 -0.36 15.45
CA GLY A 66 9.20 -0.31 15.14
C GLY A 66 9.67 -1.27 14.05
N ALA A 67 8.76 -1.98 13.40
CA ALA A 67 9.04 -2.77 12.21
C ALA A 67 8.47 -2.09 10.96
N LEU A 68 9.17 -2.25 9.82
CA LEU A 68 8.67 -1.82 8.53
C LEU A 68 7.93 -2.97 7.86
N LEU A 69 6.73 -2.68 7.36
CA LEU A 69 5.88 -3.59 6.62
C LEU A 69 5.80 -3.16 5.15
N LEU A 70 6.10 -4.09 4.26
CA LEU A 70 5.80 -4.02 2.84
C LEU A 70 4.40 -4.60 2.61
N VAL A 71 3.45 -3.75 2.23
CA VAL A 71 2.10 -4.17 1.84
C VAL A 71 2.01 -4.12 0.32
N ARG A 72 1.92 -5.28 -0.31
CA ARG A 72 1.76 -5.41 -1.76
C ARG A 72 0.30 -5.66 -2.09
N ARG A 73 -0.26 -4.84 -2.97
CA ARG A 73 -1.59 -5.03 -3.56
C ARG A 73 -1.42 -5.61 -4.94
N GLU A 74 -2.16 -6.68 -5.25
CA GLU A 74 -2.23 -7.25 -6.59
C GLU A 74 -3.69 -7.26 -7.07
N ILE A 75 -3.95 -6.66 -8.23
CA ILE A 75 -5.28 -6.60 -8.85
C ILE A 75 -5.24 -7.42 -10.13
N PHE A 76 -6.13 -8.40 -10.21
CA PHE A 76 -6.28 -9.31 -11.33
C PHE A 76 -7.32 -8.78 -12.31
N TYR A 77 -7.02 -8.82 -13.61
CA TYR A 77 -7.94 -8.39 -14.65
C TYR A 77 -7.81 -9.23 -15.91
N ILE A 78 -8.90 -9.37 -16.65
CA ILE A 78 -8.89 -10.07 -17.95
C ILE A 78 -8.56 -9.09 -19.06
N ARG A 79 -7.73 -9.53 -20.01
CA ARG A 79 -7.48 -8.78 -21.24
C ARG A 79 -8.72 -8.93 -22.12
N ASP A 80 -9.43 -7.82 -22.34
CA ASP A 80 -10.41 -7.77 -23.41
C ASP A 80 -9.64 -7.70 -24.74
N ASN A 81 -9.78 -8.73 -25.58
CA ASN A 81 -9.08 -8.82 -26.86
C ASN A 81 -9.80 -8.03 -27.97
N ASP A 82 -11.04 -7.58 -27.75
CA ASP A 82 -11.92 -7.12 -28.84
C ASP A 82 -12.10 -5.59 -28.92
N MET A 83 -11.51 -4.78 -28.03
CA MET A 83 -11.59 -3.32 -28.16
C MET A 83 -10.36 -2.56 -27.66
N ILE A 84 -9.77 -1.79 -28.57
CA ILE A 84 -8.86 -0.67 -28.24
C ILE A 84 -9.66 0.33 -27.39
N GLY A 85 -9.39 0.37 -26.08
CA GLY A 85 -10.00 1.33 -25.16
C GLY A 85 -11.07 0.78 -24.20
N ALA A 86 -11.36 -0.53 -24.20
CA ALA A 86 -12.29 -1.12 -23.22
C ALA A 86 -11.70 -1.16 -21.80
N THR A 87 -12.56 -0.89 -20.80
CA THR A 87 -12.22 -1.00 -19.37
C THR A 87 -12.06 -2.48 -19.03
N LYS A 88 -10.89 -2.87 -18.53
CA LYS A 88 -10.60 -4.24 -18.13
C LYS A 88 -11.36 -4.57 -16.83
N PRO A 89 -12.28 -5.54 -16.80
CA PRO A 89 -12.96 -5.89 -15.56
C PRO A 89 -11.95 -6.48 -14.58
N ALA A 90 -11.91 -5.92 -13.37
CA ALA A 90 -11.20 -6.54 -12.27
C ALA A 90 -11.91 -7.84 -11.89
N VAL A 91 -11.15 -8.93 -11.77
CA VAL A 91 -11.65 -10.25 -11.39
C VAL A 91 -11.38 -10.53 -9.91
N GLY A 92 -10.39 -9.85 -9.34
CA GLY A 92 -10.04 -10.00 -7.94
C GLY A 92 -8.96 -9.02 -7.51
N ILE A 93 -8.81 -8.93 -6.19
CA ILE A 93 -7.77 -8.16 -5.52
C ILE A 93 -7.23 -9.02 -4.38
N GLU A 94 -5.92 -9.07 -4.24
CA GLU A 94 -5.23 -9.76 -3.15
C GLU A 94 -4.21 -8.82 -2.53
N PHE A 95 -3.94 -9.05 -1.25
CA PHE A 95 -2.87 -8.37 -0.52
C PHE A 95 -1.88 -9.38 0.06
N GLU A 96 -0.61 -9.01 0.02
CA GLU A 96 0.46 -9.68 0.73
C GLU A 96 1.17 -8.69 1.63
N VAL A 97 1.37 -9.06 2.89
CA VAL A 97 2.11 -8.26 3.85
C VAL A 97 3.38 -9.00 4.19
N SER A 98 4.51 -8.29 4.16
CA SER A 98 5.80 -8.81 4.58
C SER A 98 6.47 -7.84 5.55
N GLN A 99 7.04 -8.36 6.61
CA GLN A 99 7.78 -7.61 7.61
C GLN A 99 9.27 -7.57 7.25
N SER A 100 9.92 -6.46 7.58
CA SER A 100 11.36 -6.28 7.38
C SER A 100 12.15 -7.15 8.37
N ASP A 101 13.06 -7.98 7.86
CA ASP A 101 14.12 -8.61 8.64
C ASP A 101 15.48 -8.02 8.20
N PHE A 102 16.01 -7.11 9.02
CA PHE A 102 17.30 -6.48 8.76
C PHE A 102 18.48 -7.41 9.00
N GLN A 103 18.32 -8.48 9.79
CA GLN A 103 19.41 -9.44 10.04
C GLN A 103 19.66 -10.29 8.80
N SER A 104 18.59 -10.81 8.19
CA SER A 104 18.66 -11.57 6.94
C SER A 104 18.66 -10.69 5.69
N ARG A 105 18.42 -9.38 5.83
CA ARG A 105 18.25 -8.39 4.74
C ARG A 105 17.14 -8.78 3.74
N SER A 106 16.08 -9.40 4.25
CA SER A 106 14.96 -9.87 3.43
C SER A 106 13.62 -9.43 3.99
N TRP A 107 12.60 -9.53 3.14
CA TRP A 107 11.21 -9.43 3.57
C TRP A 107 10.69 -10.82 3.99
N VAL A 108 10.00 -10.88 5.13
CA VAL A 108 9.39 -12.10 5.66
C VAL A 108 7.88 -11.97 5.62
N LYS A 109 7.21 -12.82 4.83
CA LYS A 109 5.75 -12.81 4.71
C LYS A 109 5.08 -13.07 6.05
N VAL A 110 4.05 -12.30 6.36
CA VAL A 110 3.19 -12.47 7.54
C VAL A 110 1.76 -12.80 7.11
N SER A 111 1.09 -13.66 7.87
CA SER A 111 -0.32 -14.03 7.62
C SER A 111 -1.33 -13.14 8.34
N SER A 112 -0.86 -12.33 9.28
CA SER A 112 -1.70 -11.44 10.10
C SER A 112 -0.89 -10.22 10.51
N VAL A 113 -1.57 -9.09 10.67
CA VAL A 113 -1.02 -7.87 11.27
C VAL A 113 -1.42 -7.72 12.74
N GLY A 114 -2.24 -8.63 13.28
CA GLY A 114 -2.75 -8.59 14.65
C GLY A 114 -4.20 -8.12 14.76
N ASP A 115 -4.96 -8.70 15.70
CA ASP A 115 -6.39 -8.37 15.90
C ASP A 115 -6.61 -7.02 16.58
N ASP A 116 -5.57 -6.44 17.16
CA ASP A 116 -5.50 -5.10 17.72
C ASP A 116 -5.06 -4.05 16.67
N GLN A 117 -4.82 -4.47 15.43
CA GLN A 117 -4.12 -3.68 14.42
C GLN A 117 -4.89 -3.59 13.11
N ALA A 118 -4.90 -2.40 12.51
CA ALA A 118 -5.36 -2.20 11.14
C ALA A 118 -4.34 -1.37 10.36
N LEU A 119 -4.16 -1.72 9.09
CA LEU A 119 -3.31 -0.95 8.18
C LEU A 119 -4.19 -0.07 7.30
N PHE A 120 -3.86 1.20 7.20
CA PHE A 120 -4.47 2.13 6.27
C PHE A 120 -3.44 2.48 5.20
N ILE A 121 -3.78 2.25 3.92
CA ILE A 121 -2.84 2.41 2.81
C ILE A 121 -3.40 3.29 1.70
N SER A 122 -2.52 4.12 1.14
CA SER A 122 -2.70 4.91 -0.07
C SER A 122 -1.32 5.40 -0.53
N LYS A 123 -1.16 5.78 -1.80
CA LYS A 123 0.12 6.30 -2.33
C LYS A 123 0.68 7.48 -1.53
N GLY A 124 -0.18 8.35 -0.99
CA GLY A 124 0.23 9.55 -0.25
C GLY A 124 0.26 9.40 1.27
N SER A 125 -0.43 8.43 1.83
CA SER A 125 -0.61 8.29 3.28
C SER A 125 -0.82 6.83 3.63
N SER A 126 0.16 6.22 4.29
CA SER A 126 0.07 4.85 4.77
C SER A 126 0.46 4.81 6.24
N ARG A 127 -0.37 4.20 7.08
CA ARG A 127 -0.19 4.19 8.53
C ARG A 127 -0.78 2.96 9.19
N PHE A 128 -0.13 2.54 10.26
CA PHE A 128 -0.67 1.64 11.26
C PHE A 128 -1.68 2.35 12.18
N VAL A 129 -2.75 1.66 12.57
CA VAL A 129 -3.75 2.15 13.52
C VAL A 129 -4.09 1.07 14.53
N ASP A 130 -3.97 1.44 15.81
CA ASP A 130 -4.48 0.69 16.95
C ASP A 130 -6.01 0.71 16.94
N VAL A 131 -6.63 -0.46 16.72
CA VAL A 131 -8.08 -0.59 16.62
C VAL A 131 -8.76 -0.48 17.97
N SER A 132 -8.08 -0.56 19.11
CA SER A 132 -8.77 -0.34 20.40
C SER A 132 -9.29 1.10 20.55
N ARG A 133 -8.66 2.04 19.84
CA ARG A 133 -9.00 3.47 19.84
C ARG A 133 -10.22 3.81 18.99
N TYR A 134 -10.60 2.91 18.09
CA TYR A 134 -11.64 3.16 17.08
C TYR A 134 -12.52 1.91 16.96
N LYS A 135 -13.81 2.01 16.66
CA LYS A 135 -14.64 0.79 16.47
C LYS A 135 -14.35 0.13 15.11
N LEU A 136 -13.10 -0.27 14.89
CA LEU A 136 -12.58 -0.85 13.66
C LEU A 136 -12.31 -2.34 13.85
N ASN A 137 -12.31 -3.08 12.74
CA ASN A 137 -11.89 -4.47 12.75
C ASN A 137 -10.37 -4.52 12.64
N GLY A 138 -9.72 -5.26 13.54
CA GLY A 138 -8.30 -5.57 13.39
C GLY A 138 -8.06 -6.70 12.40
N ASN A 139 -6.78 -6.93 12.12
CA ASN A 139 -6.27 -7.79 11.07
C ASN A 139 -6.83 -7.45 9.67
N CYS A 140 -6.99 -6.15 9.41
CA CYS A 140 -7.60 -5.63 8.18
C CYS A 140 -6.71 -4.57 7.52
N ILE A 141 -6.83 -4.48 6.19
CA ILE A 141 -6.17 -3.47 5.36
C ILE A 141 -7.25 -2.57 4.75
N TYR A 142 -7.27 -1.31 5.15
CA TYR A 142 -8.13 -0.25 4.63
C TYR A 142 -7.41 0.47 3.49
N PHE A 143 -8.00 0.51 2.31
CA PHE A 143 -7.37 1.10 1.11
C PHE A 143 -8.31 2.02 0.34
N LEU A 144 -7.71 3.00 -0.36
CA LEU A 144 -8.41 4.06 -1.08
C LEU A 144 -8.24 3.97 -2.60
N ASP A 145 -9.15 4.62 -3.32
CA ASP A 145 -8.90 5.12 -4.66
C ASP A 145 -7.88 6.27 -4.61
N ASP A 146 -6.61 5.90 -4.71
CA ASP A 146 -5.47 6.82 -4.81
C ASP A 146 -5.09 7.12 -6.27
N GLY A 147 -5.99 6.83 -7.23
CA GLY A 147 -5.83 7.13 -8.66
C GLY A 147 -4.79 6.26 -9.39
N SER A 148 -4.25 5.23 -8.74
CA SER A 148 -3.34 4.26 -9.34
C SER A 148 -4.03 3.28 -10.30
N CYS A 149 -5.31 3.01 -10.06
CA CYS A 149 -6.10 2.00 -10.78
C CYS A 149 -7.53 2.49 -11.05
N ASP A 150 -7.69 3.59 -11.77
CA ASP A 150 -9.01 4.17 -12.09
C ASP A 150 -9.99 3.12 -12.67
N TRP A 151 -9.48 2.19 -13.48
CA TRP A 151 -10.28 1.13 -14.09
C TRP A 151 -10.86 0.13 -13.07
N PHE A 152 -10.22 -0.05 -11.92
CA PHE A 152 -10.75 -0.87 -10.82
C PHE A 152 -11.88 -0.14 -10.08
N TRP A 153 -11.76 1.18 -9.90
CA TRP A 153 -12.70 1.98 -9.12
C TRP A 153 -13.90 2.51 -9.91
N LYS A 154 -13.87 2.44 -11.24
CA LYS A 154 -14.89 3.01 -12.14
C LYS A 154 -16.33 2.65 -11.76
N ASP A 155 -16.55 1.38 -11.43
CA ASP A 155 -17.88 0.84 -11.07
C ASP A 155 -17.97 0.46 -9.59
N ALA A 156 -16.99 0.85 -8.78
CA ALA A 156 -16.97 0.58 -7.35
C ALA A 156 -18.07 1.39 -6.63
N PRO A 157 -18.76 0.80 -5.65
CA PRO A 157 -19.80 1.49 -4.89
C PRO A 157 -19.24 2.57 -3.94
N SER A 158 -17.92 2.59 -3.72
CA SER A 158 -17.23 3.54 -2.84
C SER A 158 -15.78 3.73 -3.29
N SER A 159 -15.16 4.84 -2.88
CA SER A 159 -13.73 5.14 -3.07
C SER A 159 -12.82 4.54 -2.00
N CYS A 160 -13.37 3.68 -1.13
CA CYS A 160 -12.60 2.95 -0.13
C CYS A 160 -13.16 1.55 0.12
N ALA A 161 -12.26 0.64 0.50
CA ALA A 161 -12.58 -0.74 0.78
C ALA A 161 -11.66 -1.29 1.87
N VAL A 162 -12.08 -2.41 2.44
CA VAL A 162 -11.36 -3.18 3.46
C VAL A 162 -11.05 -4.55 2.89
N TYR A 163 -9.84 -5.02 3.13
CA TYR A 163 -9.43 -6.41 2.93
C TYR A 163 -9.21 -7.06 4.30
N ASP A 164 -9.94 -8.12 4.62
CA ASP A 164 -9.72 -8.91 5.83
C ASP A 164 -8.61 -9.94 5.56
N MET A 165 -7.53 -9.90 6.33
CA MET A 165 -6.40 -10.80 6.13
C MET A 165 -6.67 -12.24 6.59
N ARG A 166 -7.73 -12.48 7.39
CA ARG A 166 -8.07 -13.80 7.91
C ARG A 166 -8.62 -14.71 6.81
N ASP A 167 -9.50 -14.18 5.97
CA ASP A 167 -10.23 -14.93 4.95
C ASP A 167 -9.96 -14.43 3.52
N GLY A 168 -9.27 -13.30 3.37
CA GLY A 168 -8.94 -12.69 2.08
C GLY A 168 -10.12 -11.99 1.41
N ASN A 169 -11.21 -11.73 2.14
CA ASN A 169 -12.39 -11.08 1.57
C ASN A 169 -12.23 -9.56 1.51
N CYS A 170 -12.80 -8.98 0.46
CA CYS A 170 -12.84 -7.53 0.25
C CYS A 170 -14.27 -6.98 0.37
N PHE A 171 -14.43 -5.87 1.09
CA PHE A 171 -15.71 -5.19 1.26
C PHE A 171 -15.55 -3.70 1.06
N PHE A 172 -16.43 -3.09 0.26
CA PHE A 172 -16.47 -1.63 0.11
C PHE A 172 -17.12 -0.99 1.33
N ILE A 173 -16.52 0.09 1.83
CA ILE A 173 -17.10 0.82 2.97
C ILE A 173 -18.10 1.83 2.40
N PRO A 174 -19.37 1.80 2.82
CA PRO A 174 -20.34 2.79 2.38
C PRO A 174 -19.98 4.16 2.96
N LEU A 175 -19.46 5.05 2.10
CA LEU A 175 -19.25 6.46 2.46
C LEU A 175 -20.45 7.29 2.02
N PRO A 176 -20.88 8.31 2.79
CA PRO A 176 -21.83 9.31 2.33
C PRO A 176 -21.19 10.04 1.15
N THR A 177 -21.52 9.62 -0.08
CA THR A 177 -20.82 10.09 -1.27
C THR A 177 -21.41 11.42 -1.73
N VAL A 178 -20.61 12.50 -1.66
CA VAL A 178 -20.86 13.66 -2.53
C VAL A 178 -20.25 13.29 -3.89
N ARG A 179 -21.10 12.86 -4.82
CA ARG A 179 -20.69 12.60 -6.21
C ARG A 179 -20.33 13.93 -6.88
N SER A 180 -19.07 14.34 -6.79
CA SER A 180 -18.52 15.31 -7.74
C SER A 180 -18.03 14.53 -8.96
N LYS A 181 -18.84 14.51 -10.03
CA LYS A 181 -18.54 13.75 -11.25
C LYS A 181 -17.44 14.39 -12.11
N ASP A 182 -17.03 15.62 -11.80
CA ASP A 182 -16.23 16.44 -12.71
C ASP A 182 -14.80 16.75 -12.20
N VAL A 183 -14.45 16.35 -10.98
CA VAL A 183 -13.10 16.54 -10.43
C VAL A 183 -12.58 15.23 -9.86
N LYS A 184 -11.51 14.69 -10.46
CA LYS A 184 -10.76 13.55 -9.91
C LYS A 184 -10.12 13.97 -8.58
N MET A 185 -10.82 13.77 -7.48
CA MET A 185 -10.29 14.03 -6.14
C MET A 185 -9.62 12.76 -5.63
N LEU A 186 -8.28 12.79 -5.55
CA LEU A 186 -7.53 11.71 -4.92
C LEU A 186 -7.82 11.71 -3.42
N ALA A 187 -8.31 10.58 -2.91
CA ALA A 187 -8.55 10.44 -1.48
C ALA A 187 -7.22 10.21 -0.74
N ALA A 188 -7.09 10.79 0.45
CA ALA A 188 -5.96 10.58 1.34
C ALA A 188 -6.44 10.30 2.75
N TRP A 189 -5.76 9.39 3.46
CA TRP A 189 -6.02 9.16 4.86
C TRP A 189 -5.50 10.31 5.71
N LEU A 190 -6.38 10.88 6.52
CA LEU A 190 -6.05 11.84 7.56
C LEU A 190 -6.08 11.12 8.90
N PHE A 191 -5.01 11.28 9.67
CA PHE A 191 -4.89 10.70 10.99
C PHE A 191 -4.72 11.84 12.00
N PRO A 192 -5.40 11.78 13.16
CA PRO A 192 -5.17 12.75 14.22
C PRO A 192 -3.69 12.73 14.66
N GLN A 193 -3.20 13.89 15.09
CA GLN A 193 -1.91 13.97 15.77
C GLN A 193 -2.03 13.26 17.12
N SER A 194 -1.08 12.39 17.41
CA SER A 194 -0.91 11.68 18.67
C SER A 194 -0.32 12.59 19.74
#